data_AF-A0A8T6N645-F1
#
_entry.id   AF-A0A8T6N645-F1
#
_cell.length_a   1.000
_cell.length_b   1.000
_cell.length_c   1.000
_cell.angle_alpha   90.00
_cell.angle_beta   90.00
_cell.angle_gamma   90.00
#
_symmetry.space_group_name_H-M   'P 1'
#
loop_
_entity.id
_entity.type
_entity.pdbx_description
1 polymer ?
#
loop_
_entity_poly.entity_id
_entity_poly.type
_entity_poly.pdbx_seq_one_letter_code
_entity_poly.pdbx_strand_id
1 'polypeptide(L)'
;MRLIQIICVISMASSVVCADSYTLLGTLTYPNNTAVQYEEIVIECEPHAYDCVKFSGGSSMSDFSGGYRMDLEFEEEDDGIEVILTVRGERFYHTISIENSSQSNGDYYAHLNLTLAQDPPVSPLSAGFVCGTLFFILVFANVAVRTGRRLMTPEGRQRFQGRSPMPITECRICNGTVRRHLLVRHLIVEHGIAPEDAGALAGLQFSDERSEEEPR
;
A
#
# COMPACT_ATOMS: atom_id res chain seq x y z
N MET A 1 64.40 18.62 -8.19
CA MET A 1 63.91 19.68 -9.11
C MET A 1 62.99 19.15 -10.21
N ARG A 2 63.29 18.03 -10.89
CA ARG A 2 62.41 17.48 -11.96
C ARG A 2 61.03 17.03 -11.48
N LEU A 3 60.93 16.44 -10.28
CA LEU A 3 59.65 15.99 -9.71
C LEU A 3 58.68 17.15 -9.40
N ILE A 4 59.21 18.30 -8.99
CA ILE A 4 58.43 19.51 -8.73
C ILE A 4 57.93 20.13 -10.04
N GLN A 5 58.76 20.10 -11.10
CA GLN A 5 58.35 20.57 -12.44
C GLN A 5 57.23 19.70 -13.02
N ILE A 6 57.27 18.38 -12.81
CA ILE A 6 56.21 17.46 -13.26
C ILE A 6 54.90 17.74 -12.52
N ILE A 7 54.95 17.96 -11.20
CA ILE A 7 53.74 18.27 -10.40
C ILE A 7 53.12 19.62 -10.80
N CYS A 8 53.94 20.66 -11.06
CA CYS A 8 53.43 21.95 -11.55
C CYS A 8 52.77 21.85 -12.93
N VAL A 9 53.34 21.06 -13.85
CA VAL A 9 52.76 20.87 -15.20
C VAL A 9 51.44 20.09 -15.14
N ILE A 10 51.35 19.07 -14.28
CA ILE A 10 50.11 18.29 -14.10
C ILE A 10 49.03 19.14 -13.42
N SER A 11 49.40 20.01 -12.47
CA SER A 11 48.45 20.91 -11.79
C SER A 11 47.87 22.01 -12.67
N MET A 12 48.58 22.42 -13.73
CA MET A 12 48.11 23.44 -14.68
C MET A 12 47.28 22.86 -15.84
N ALA A 13 47.33 21.53 -16.04
CA ALA A 13 46.52 20.84 -17.05
C ALA A 13 45.11 20.49 -16.58
N SER A 14 44.80 20.70 -15.29
CA SER A 14 43.45 20.59 -14.74
C SER A 14 42.62 21.80 -15.17
N SER A 15 42.22 21.84 -16.44
CA SER A 15 41.16 22.74 -16.88
C SER A 15 39.90 22.38 -16.09
N VAL A 16 39.47 23.30 -15.21
CA VAL A 16 38.11 23.32 -14.70
C VAL A 16 37.24 23.64 -15.90
N VAL A 17 36.75 22.60 -16.57
CA VAL A 17 35.66 22.72 -17.51
C VAL A 17 34.42 22.96 -16.65
N CYS A 18 34.04 24.22 -16.50
CA CYS A 18 32.69 24.56 -16.07
C CYS A 18 31.82 24.37 -17.29
N ALA A 19 31.13 23.23 -17.38
CA ALA A 19 30.04 23.09 -18.33
C ALA A 19 28.82 23.81 -17.73
N ASP A 20 28.24 24.73 -18.50
CA ASP A 20 26.99 25.36 -18.12
C ASP A 20 25.86 24.33 -18.22
N SER A 21 24.85 24.44 -17.35
CA SER A 21 23.72 23.51 -17.37
C SER A 21 22.47 24.18 -17.92
N TYR A 22 21.72 23.47 -18.77
CA TYR A 22 20.41 23.89 -19.24
C TYR A 22 19.34 23.01 -18.59
N THR A 23 18.57 23.58 -17.68
CA THR A 23 17.53 22.87 -16.92
C THR A 23 16.15 23.16 -17.49
N LEU A 24 15.46 22.11 -17.94
CA LEU A 24 14.04 22.13 -18.25
C LEU A 24 13.22 21.84 -17.00
N LEU A 25 12.27 22.73 -16.70
CA LEU A 25 11.40 22.65 -15.53
C LEU A 25 9.94 22.79 -15.94
N GLY A 26 9.05 22.00 -15.38
CA GLY A 26 7.63 22.25 -15.57
C GLY A 26 6.74 21.19 -14.97
N THR A 27 5.50 21.18 -15.44
CA THR A 27 4.47 20.27 -14.97
C THR A 27 3.89 19.46 -16.13
N LEU A 28 3.70 18.16 -15.86
CA LEU A 28 3.13 17.18 -16.77
C LEU A 28 1.70 16.88 -16.30
N THR A 29 0.73 17.19 -17.15
CA THR A 29 -0.69 17.13 -16.81
C THR A 29 -1.52 16.46 -17.91
N TYR A 30 -2.66 15.91 -17.53
CA TYR A 30 -3.72 15.49 -18.45
C TYR A 30 -4.63 16.68 -18.81
N PRO A 31 -5.52 16.58 -19.83
CA PRO A 31 -6.39 17.68 -20.26
C PRO A 31 -7.33 18.22 -19.18
N ASN A 32 -7.61 17.42 -18.14
CA ASN A 32 -8.42 17.82 -16.99
C ASN A 32 -7.60 18.42 -15.83
N ASN A 33 -6.34 18.81 -16.07
CA ASN A 33 -5.37 19.31 -15.09
C ASN A 33 -5.00 18.31 -13.99
N THR A 34 -5.24 17.01 -14.17
CA THR A 34 -4.70 16.01 -13.25
C THR A 34 -3.21 15.78 -13.54
N ALA A 35 -2.44 15.67 -12.47
CA ALA A 35 -1.00 15.43 -12.55
C ALA A 35 -0.71 14.04 -13.13
N VAL A 36 0.27 13.98 -14.03
CA VAL A 36 0.82 12.74 -14.55
C VAL A 36 2.01 12.36 -13.67
N GLN A 37 1.83 11.34 -12.83
CA GLN A 37 2.76 11.02 -11.75
C GLN A 37 3.67 9.86 -12.14
N TYR A 38 4.96 9.97 -11.78
CA TYR A 38 5.94 8.89 -11.94
C TYR A 38 6.03 8.36 -13.38
N GLU A 39 5.94 9.26 -14.35
CA GLU A 39 6.13 8.93 -15.76
C GLU A 39 7.50 9.42 -16.24
N GLU A 40 8.12 8.61 -17.10
CA GLU A 40 9.42 8.91 -17.68
C GLU A 40 9.26 9.85 -18.88
N ILE A 41 10.11 10.86 -18.91
CA ILE A 41 10.23 11.86 -19.95
C ILE A 41 11.58 11.63 -20.60
N VAL A 42 11.59 11.25 -21.87
CA VAL A 42 12.81 10.89 -22.61
C VAL A 42 13.05 11.87 -23.75
N ILE A 43 14.30 12.28 -23.96
CA ILE A 43 14.70 13.07 -25.12
C ILE A 43 14.96 12.14 -26.32
N GLU A 44 14.18 12.38 -27.37
CA GLU A 44 14.37 11.89 -28.72
C GLU A 44 14.85 13.02 -29.65
N CYS A 45 15.45 12.63 -30.76
CA CYS A 45 15.91 13.54 -31.81
C CYS A 45 15.31 13.10 -33.15
N GLU A 46 15.03 14.06 -34.03
CA GLU A 46 14.57 13.78 -35.39
C GLU A 46 15.69 13.05 -36.17
N PRO A 47 15.35 12.13 -37.10
CA PRO A 47 16.34 11.52 -37.96
C PRO A 47 17.12 12.60 -38.72
N HIS A 48 18.44 12.52 -38.68
CA HIS A 48 19.39 13.47 -39.29
C HIS A 48 19.65 14.79 -38.53
N ALA A 49 19.12 14.95 -37.31
CA ALA A 49 19.53 16.03 -36.40
C ALA A 49 20.79 15.63 -35.62
N TYR A 50 21.97 15.76 -36.24
CA TYR A 50 23.25 15.36 -35.65
C TYR A 50 23.61 16.15 -34.38
N ASP A 51 23.20 17.42 -34.32
CA ASP A 51 23.49 18.32 -33.20
C ASP A 51 22.68 17.92 -31.94
N CYS A 52 21.50 17.33 -32.12
CA CYS A 52 20.65 16.86 -31.02
C CYS A 52 21.19 15.58 -30.35
N VAL A 53 22.06 14.82 -31.01
CA VAL A 53 22.53 13.50 -30.54
C VAL A 53 23.17 13.58 -29.15
N LYS A 54 23.80 14.71 -28.80
CA LYS A 54 24.36 14.98 -27.46
C LYS A 54 23.33 14.82 -26.34
N PHE A 55 22.07 15.17 -26.60
CA PHE A 55 20.98 15.14 -25.62
C PHE A 55 20.15 13.84 -25.68
N SER A 56 20.36 13.03 -26.71
CA SER A 56 19.55 11.82 -26.94
C SER A 56 19.73 10.80 -25.81
N GLY A 57 18.60 10.25 -25.34
CA GLY A 57 18.59 9.28 -24.24
C GLY A 57 18.67 9.92 -22.85
N GLY A 58 18.76 11.26 -22.76
CA GLY A 58 18.49 11.96 -21.51
C GLY A 58 17.07 11.69 -21.03
N SER A 59 16.91 11.30 -19.77
CA SER A 59 15.62 10.94 -19.18
C SER A 59 15.42 11.58 -17.81
N SER A 60 14.19 11.98 -17.51
CA SER A 60 13.79 12.40 -16.17
C SER A 60 12.43 11.83 -15.81
N MET A 61 12.11 11.80 -14.51
CA MET A 61 10.87 11.25 -13.98
C MET A 61 10.02 12.36 -13.39
N SER A 62 8.71 12.36 -13.68
CA SER A 62 7.79 13.28 -13.01
C SER A 62 7.53 12.87 -11.55
N ASP A 63 7.34 13.86 -10.68
CA ASP A 63 7.02 13.65 -9.27
C ASP A 63 5.52 13.40 -9.02
N PHE A 64 5.13 13.31 -7.74
CA PHE A 64 3.72 13.12 -7.36
C PHE A 64 2.79 14.26 -7.78
N SER A 65 3.32 15.47 -7.95
CA SER A 65 2.59 16.63 -8.45
C SER A 65 2.61 16.76 -9.98
N GLY A 66 3.28 15.82 -10.67
CA GLY A 66 3.55 15.89 -12.10
C GLY A 66 4.68 16.88 -12.45
N GLY A 67 5.35 17.46 -11.45
CA GLY A 67 6.51 18.31 -11.64
C GLY A 67 7.69 17.50 -12.17
N TYR A 68 8.47 18.07 -13.08
CA TYR A 68 9.69 17.44 -13.56
C TYR A 68 10.83 18.45 -13.67
N ARG A 69 12.05 17.92 -13.58
CA ARG A 69 13.30 18.65 -13.77
C ARG A 69 14.24 17.80 -14.62
N MET A 70 14.73 18.35 -15.71
CA MET A 70 15.66 17.68 -16.60
C MET A 70 16.87 18.58 -16.83
N ASP A 71 18.03 18.10 -16.41
CA ASP A 71 19.30 18.81 -16.53
C ASP A 71 20.02 18.33 -17.80
N LEU A 72 20.39 19.27 -18.67
CA LEU A 72 21.13 19.03 -19.91
C LEU A 72 22.50 19.69 -19.82
N GLU A 73 23.52 18.99 -20.30
CA GLU A 73 24.87 19.55 -20.43
C GLU A 73 24.90 20.48 -21.64
N PHE A 74 25.14 21.78 -21.42
CA PHE A 74 24.94 22.83 -22.41
C PHE A 74 26.22 23.59 -22.69
N GLU A 75 26.44 23.91 -23.96
CA GLU A 75 27.48 24.81 -24.45
C GLU A 75 26.84 25.93 -25.29
N GLU A 76 27.47 27.10 -25.40
CA GLU A 76 26.90 28.22 -26.17
C GLU A 76 26.61 27.87 -27.65
N GLU A 77 27.31 26.88 -28.20
CA GLU A 77 27.10 26.35 -29.56
C GLU A 77 25.80 25.54 -29.70
N ASP A 78 25.20 25.09 -28.58
CA ASP A 78 23.98 24.31 -28.55
C ASP A 78 22.70 25.19 -28.64
N ASP A 79 22.85 26.52 -28.71
CA ASP A 79 21.73 27.45 -28.89
C ASP A 79 21.02 27.23 -30.23
N GLY A 80 19.70 27.08 -30.18
CA GLY A 80 18.85 26.81 -31.35
C GLY A 80 18.62 25.33 -31.67
N ILE A 81 19.21 24.40 -30.92
CA ILE A 81 18.97 22.96 -31.11
C ILE A 81 17.54 22.58 -30.69
N GLU A 82 16.83 21.85 -31.55
CA GLU A 82 15.51 21.30 -31.23
C GLU A 82 15.63 19.90 -30.62
N VAL A 83 14.98 19.69 -29.48
CA VAL A 83 14.86 18.41 -28.79
C VAL A 83 13.39 17.98 -28.71
N ILE A 84 13.14 16.68 -28.79
CA ILE A 84 11.80 16.11 -28.73
C ILE A 84 11.63 15.38 -27.39
N LEU A 85 10.82 15.92 -26.49
CA LEU A 85 10.46 15.22 -25.26
C LEU A 85 9.33 14.24 -25.55
N THR A 86 9.56 12.97 -25.21
CA THR A 86 8.58 11.90 -25.40
C THR A 86 8.10 11.39 -24.04
N VAL A 87 6.77 11.36 -23.87
CA VAL A 87 6.11 10.91 -22.64
C VAL A 87 4.92 10.04 -23.01
N ARG A 88 4.90 8.78 -22.56
CA ARG A 88 3.83 7.81 -22.89
C ARG A 88 3.50 7.69 -24.38
N GLY A 89 4.51 7.92 -25.24
CA GLY A 89 4.39 7.87 -26.71
C GLY A 89 3.88 9.16 -27.36
N GLU A 90 3.61 10.22 -26.58
CA GLU A 90 3.31 11.56 -27.09
C GLU A 90 4.61 12.38 -27.20
N ARG A 91 4.69 13.26 -28.21
CA ARG A 91 5.90 14.03 -28.55
C ARG A 91 5.68 15.51 -28.36
N PHE A 92 6.64 16.17 -27.72
CA PHE A 92 6.64 17.61 -27.45
C PHE A 92 7.96 18.22 -27.93
N TYR A 93 7.88 19.29 -28.69
CA TYR A 93 9.04 19.94 -29.30
C TYR A 93 9.50 21.12 -28.44
N HIS A 94 10.79 21.20 -28.18
CA HIS A 94 11.40 22.30 -27.45
C HIS A 94 12.69 22.74 -28.14
N THR A 95 12.85 24.03 -28.38
CA THR A 95 14.10 24.59 -28.89
C THR A 95 14.91 25.16 -27.74
N ILE A 96 16.12 24.62 -27.55
CA ILE A 96 17.09 25.15 -26.59
C ILE A 96 17.42 26.57 -27.03
N SER A 97 17.21 27.54 -26.14
CA SER A 97 17.44 28.95 -26.44
C SER A 97 17.89 29.69 -25.20
N ILE A 98 19.01 30.40 -25.32
CA ILE A 98 19.57 31.27 -24.27
C ILE A 98 18.62 32.44 -24.02
N GLU A 99 18.12 33.10 -25.07
CA GLU A 99 17.28 34.30 -24.97
C GLU A 99 15.95 34.05 -24.26
N ASN A 100 15.36 32.87 -24.46
CA ASN A 100 14.09 32.48 -23.85
C ASN A 100 14.25 31.80 -22.47
N SER A 101 15.48 31.66 -21.99
CA SER A 101 15.79 31.05 -20.70
C SER A 101 16.10 32.11 -19.64
N SER A 102 15.83 31.77 -18.38
CA SER A 102 16.29 32.56 -17.25
C SER A 102 17.67 32.10 -16.82
N GLN A 103 18.61 33.03 -16.64
CA GLN A 103 19.99 32.74 -16.25
C GLN A 103 20.20 32.99 -14.75
N SER A 104 20.84 32.05 -14.06
CA SER A 104 21.25 32.20 -12.66
C SER A 104 22.57 31.48 -12.41
N ASN A 105 23.60 32.21 -11.97
CA ASN A 105 24.94 31.68 -11.66
C ASN A 105 25.62 30.89 -12.80
N GLY A 106 25.33 31.21 -14.06
CA GLY A 106 25.85 30.49 -15.23
C GLY A 106 24.91 29.40 -15.77
N ASP A 107 23.95 28.94 -14.95
CA ASP A 107 22.96 27.96 -15.37
C ASP A 107 21.76 28.63 -16.07
N TYR A 108 21.22 27.93 -17.06
CA TYR A 108 20.04 28.32 -17.82
C TYR A 108 18.83 27.49 -17.40
N TYR A 109 17.69 28.15 -17.22
CA TYR A 109 16.44 27.52 -16.80
C TYR A 109 15.31 27.88 -17.75
N ALA A 110 14.66 26.87 -18.31
CA ALA A 110 13.51 27.02 -19.19
C ALA A 110 12.27 26.33 -18.62
N HIS A 111 11.14 27.02 -18.70
CA HIS A 111 9.86 26.52 -18.21
C HIS A 111 9.03 25.93 -19.34
N LEU A 112 8.73 24.64 -19.25
CA LEU A 112 7.95 23.90 -20.25
C LEU A 112 6.87 23.07 -19.57
N ASN A 113 5.61 23.44 -19.71
CA ASN A 113 4.50 22.63 -19.24
C ASN A 113 4.02 21.70 -20.36
N LEU A 114 3.81 20.44 -20.01
CA LEU A 114 3.44 19.38 -20.94
C LEU A 114 2.02 18.90 -20.61
N THR A 115 1.14 18.96 -21.60
CA THR A 115 -0.24 18.46 -21.49
C THR A 115 -0.42 17.26 -22.41
N LEU A 116 -0.59 16.06 -21.84
CA LEU A 116 -0.92 14.86 -22.59
C LEU A 116 -2.31 14.98 -23.23
N ALA A 117 -2.51 14.39 -24.40
CA ALA A 117 -3.78 14.29 -25.08
C ALA A 117 -4.63 13.11 -24.56
N GLN A 118 -4.00 12.11 -23.96
CA GLN A 118 -4.68 10.95 -23.37
C GLN A 118 -5.58 11.34 -22.19
N ASP A 119 -6.64 10.57 -21.96
CA ASP A 119 -7.45 10.69 -20.75
C ASP A 119 -6.71 10.11 -19.52
N PRO A 120 -6.91 10.71 -18.33
CA PRO A 120 -6.28 10.23 -17.12
C PRO A 120 -6.80 8.83 -16.73
N PRO A 121 -5.93 7.96 -16.19
CA PRO A 121 -6.37 6.68 -15.66
C PRO A 121 -7.31 6.88 -14.47
N VAL A 122 -8.27 5.97 -14.31
CA VAL A 122 -9.15 5.94 -13.14
C VAL A 122 -8.31 5.85 -11.87
N SER A 123 -8.50 6.79 -10.94
CA SER A 123 -7.62 6.94 -9.78
C SER A 123 -7.55 5.66 -8.95
N PRO A 124 -6.35 5.14 -8.60
CA PRO A 124 -6.19 3.86 -7.91
C PRO A 124 -6.84 3.83 -6.51
N LEU A 125 -6.97 5.00 -5.88
CA LEU A 125 -7.68 5.17 -4.60
C LEU A 125 -9.15 4.75 -4.69
N SER A 126 -9.80 4.96 -5.83
CA SER A 126 -11.21 4.60 -6.04
C SER A 126 -11.39 3.08 -6.10
N ALA A 127 -10.48 2.36 -6.77
CA ALA A 127 -10.53 0.90 -6.87
C ALA A 127 -10.29 0.23 -5.51
N GLY A 128 -9.33 0.74 -4.73
CA GLY A 128 -9.03 0.25 -3.39
C GLY A 128 -10.21 0.43 -2.43
N PHE A 129 -10.86 1.60 -2.45
CA PHE A 129 -12.03 1.86 -1.61
C PHE A 129 -13.21 0.94 -1.95
N VAL A 130 -13.49 0.71 -3.24
CA VAL A 130 -14.59 -0.17 -3.66
C VAL A 130 -14.33 -1.63 -3.25
N CYS A 131 -13.12 -2.14 -3.47
CA CYS A 131 -12.77 -3.51 -3.09
C CYS A 131 -12.75 -3.69 -1.56
N GLY A 132 -12.16 -2.74 -0.83
CA GLY A 132 -12.10 -2.77 0.63
C GLY A 132 -13.49 -2.70 1.26
N THR A 133 -14.34 -1.76 0.83
CA THR A 133 -15.71 -1.65 1.33
C THR A 133 -16.54 -2.90 1.03
N LEU A 134 -16.42 -3.47 -0.17
CA LEU A 134 -17.10 -4.72 -0.52
C LEU A 134 -16.69 -5.87 0.40
N PHE A 135 -15.39 -6.00 0.69
CA PHE A 135 -14.90 -7.01 1.62
C PHE A 135 -15.48 -6.84 3.02
N PHE A 136 -15.47 -5.61 3.56
CA PHE A 136 -16.06 -5.34 4.88
C PHE A 136 -17.57 -5.64 4.92
N ILE A 137 -18.30 -5.31 3.86
CA ILE A 137 -19.74 -5.62 3.76
C ILE A 137 -19.98 -7.12 3.79
N LEU A 138 -19.20 -7.92 3.06
CA LEU A 138 -19.34 -9.37 3.02
C LEU A 138 -19.02 -10.02 4.38
N VAL A 139 -17.95 -9.59 5.04
CA VAL A 139 -17.60 -10.07 6.38
C VAL A 139 -18.70 -9.71 7.39
N PHE A 140 -19.15 -8.45 7.36
CA PHE A 140 -20.21 -8.00 8.25
C PHE A 140 -21.52 -8.77 8.02
N ALA A 141 -21.91 -8.97 6.76
CA ALA A 141 -23.08 -9.76 6.41
C ALA A 141 -22.97 -11.20 6.91
N ASN A 142 -21.81 -11.84 6.77
CA ASN A 142 -21.57 -13.20 7.27
C ASN A 142 -21.73 -13.27 8.80
N VAL A 143 -21.11 -12.33 9.52
CA VAL A 143 -21.22 -12.24 10.98
C VAL A 143 -22.64 -11.94 11.41
N ALA A 144 -23.34 -11.03 10.74
CA ALA A 144 -24.73 -10.67 11.03
C ALA A 144 -25.67 -11.87 10.81
N VAL A 145 -25.52 -12.62 9.71
CA VAL A 145 -26.29 -13.84 9.44
C VAL A 145 -25.98 -14.92 10.49
N ARG A 146 -24.69 -15.16 10.81
CA ARG A 146 -24.29 -16.17 11.80
C ARG A 146 -24.79 -15.83 13.20
N THR A 147 -24.75 -14.56 13.56
CA THR A 147 -25.23 -14.04 14.84
C THR A 147 -26.76 -14.08 14.90
N GLY A 148 -27.45 -13.64 13.84
CA GLY A 148 -28.90 -13.71 13.71
C GLY A 148 -29.43 -15.13 13.83
N ARG A 149 -28.82 -16.10 13.12
CA ARG A 149 -29.17 -17.52 13.22
C ARG A 149 -29.01 -18.07 14.64
N ARG A 150 -27.97 -17.65 15.38
CA ARG A 150 -27.78 -18.03 16.78
C ARG A 150 -28.80 -17.36 17.72
N LEU A 151 -29.22 -16.13 17.45
CA LEU A 151 -30.23 -15.43 18.27
C LEU A 151 -31.66 -15.94 18.05
N MET A 152 -31.94 -16.52 16.88
CA MET A 152 -33.25 -17.10 16.57
C MET A 152 -33.56 -18.33 17.43
N THR A 153 -32.55 -19.10 17.87
CA THR A 153 -32.77 -20.23 18.77
C THR A 153 -32.99 -19.77 20.22
N PRO A 154 -33.93 -20.39 20.96
CA PRO A 154 -34.19 -20.03 22.36
C PRO A 154 -32.93 -20.22 23.23
N GLU A 155 -32.14 -21.27 22.99
CA GLU A 155 -30.87 -21.50 23.68
C GLU A 155 -29.82 -20.44 23.38
N GLY A 156 -29.68 -20.03 22.11
CA GLY A 156 -28.71 -19.00 21.74
C GLY A 156 -29.09 -17.65 22.33
N ARG A 157 -30.38 -17.32 22.35
CA ARG A 157 -30.91 -16.11 23.01
C ARG A 157 -30.66 -16.11 24.52
N GLN A 158 -30.83 -17.25 25.18
CA GLN A 158 -30.54 -17.40 26.60
C GLN A 158 -29.03 -17.27 26.89
N ARG A 159 -28.16 -17.86 26.04
CA ARG A 159 -26.70 -17.66 26.10
C ARG A 159 -26.28 -16.20 25.91
N PHE A 160 -26.89 -15.47 24.97
CA PHE A 160 -26.62 -14.03 24.76
C PHE A 160 -27.08 -13.15 25.92
N GLN A 161 -28.12 -13.55 26.65
CA GLN A 161 -28.61 -12.86 27.86
C GLN A 161 -27.85 -13.26 29.14
N GLY A 162 -26.80 -14.10 29.03
CA GLY A 162 -26.04 -14.60 30.18
C GLY A 162 -26.77 -15.64 31.02
N ARG A 163 -27.94 -16.14 30.58
CA ARG A 163 -28.65 -17.25 31.19
C ARG A 163 -28.21 -18.54 30.51
N SER A 164 -27.12 -19.14 30.95
CA SER A 164 -26.79 -20.49 30.49
C SER A 164 -27.81 -21.47 31.09
N PRO A 165 -28.49 -22.31 30.29
CA PRO A 165 -29.27 -23.41 30.85
C PRO A 165 -28.30 -24.28 31.66
N MET A 166 -28.56 -24.40 32.96
CA MET A 166 -27.74 -25.26 33.81
C MET A 166 -27.92 -26.71 33.33
N PRO A 167 -26.83 -27.45 33.03
CA PRO A 167 -26.93 -28.80 32.54
C PRO A 167 -27.71 -29.68 33.53
N ILE A 168 -28.60 -30.52 32.98
CA ILE A 168 -29.35 -31.53 33.71
C ILE A 168 -28.59 -32.85 33.51
N THR A 169 -28.42 -33.61 34.58
CA THR A 169 -27.67 -34.87 34.60
C THR A 169 -28.55 -35.95 35.22
N GLU A 170 -28.46 -37.17 34.73
CA GLU A 170 -29.17 -38.31 35.31
C GLU A 170 -28.37 -38.91 36.46
N CYS A 171 -29.03 -39.26 37.55
CA CYS A 171 -28.39 -39.98 38.66
C CYS A 171 -28.18 -41.44 38.26
N ARG A 172 -26.94 -41.93 38.25
CA ARG A 172 -26.61 -43.33 37.88
C ARG A 172 -27.15 -44.41 38.84
N ILE A 173 -27.72 -44.02 39.99
CA ILE A 173 -28.20 -44.95 41.04
C ILE A 173 -29.72 -45.14 40.96
N CYS A 174 -30.50 -44.07 40.76
CA CYS A 174 -31.96 -44.14 40.64
C CYS A 174 -32.50 -43.81 39.25
N ASN A 175 -31.65 -43.43 38.28
CA ASN A 175 -32.04 -42.88 36.98
C ASN A 175 -32.99 -41.67 37.07
N GLY A 176 -32.96 -40.94 38.18
CA GLY A 176 -33.70 -39.69 38.34
C GLY A 176 -33.03 -38.52 37.62
N THR A 177 -33.82 -37.64 37.01
CA THR A 177 -33.32 -36.40 36.39
C THR A 177 -33.05 -35.35 37.47
N VAL A 178 -31.79 -34.92 37.62
CA VAL A 178 -31.37 -33.96 38.65
C VAL A 178 -30.57 -32.82 38.01
N ARG A 179 -30.66 -31.60 38.54
CA ARG A 179 -29.78 -30.51 38.08
C ARG A 179 -28.34 -30.79 38.49
N ARG A 180 -27.36 -30.57 37.61
CA ARG A 180 -25.93 -30.90 37.86
C ARG A 180 -25.40 -30.41 39.22
N HIS A 181 -25.75 -29.18 39.62
CA HIS A 181 -25.33 -28.60 40.90
C HIS A 181 -26.01 -29.22 42.15
N LEU A 182 -27.10 -29.99 41.96
CA LEU A 182 -27.81 -30.68 43.04
C LEU A 182 -27.49 -32.17 43.10
N LEU A 183 -26.68 -32.71 42.19
CA LEU A 183 -26.37 -34.14 42.12
C LEU A 183 -25.75 -34.65 43.42
N VAL A 184 -24.76 -33.93 43.98
CA VAL A 184 -24.11 -34.30 45.25
C VAL A 184 -25.13 -34.32 46.41
N ARG A 185 -26.01 -33.32 46.48
CA ARG A 185 -27.08 -33.28 47.51
C ARG A 185 -28.03 -34.46 47.35
N HIS A 186 -28.41 -34.80 46.12
CA HIS A 186 -29.28 -35.92 45.83
C HIS A 186 -28.65 -37.26 46.24
N LEU A 187 -27.35 -37.47 45.97
CA LEU A 187 -26.61 -38.65 46.40
C LEU A 187 -26.51 -38.78 47.93
N ILE A 188 -26.35 -37.68 48.66
CA ILE A 188 -26.29 -37.70 50.13
C ILE A 188 -27.67 -37.97 50.74
N VAL A 189 -28.71 -37.29 50.27
CA VAL A 189 -30.04 -37.32 50.91
C VAL A 189 -30.86 -38.53 50.50
N GLU A 190 -30.91 -38.86 49.21
CA GLU A 190 -31.77 -39.95 48.70
C GLU A 190 -31.05 -41.31 48.71
N HIS A 191 -29.72 -41.30 48.59
CA HIS A 191 -28.91 -42.53 48.53
C HIS A 191 -28.06 -42.78 49.78
N GLY A 192 -28.06 -41.86 50.75
CA GLY A 192 -27.36 -42.04 52.03
C GLY A 192 -25.84 -42.18 51.90
N ILE A 193 -25.25 -41.67 50.81
CA ILE A 193 -23.82 -41.78 50.53
C ILE A 193 -23.04 -40.76 51.36
N ALA A 194 -21.87 -41.15 51.87
CA ALA A 194 -20.99 -40.25 52.60
C ALA A 194 -20.61 -39.02 51.74
N PRO A 195 -20.46 -37.82 52.33
CA PRO A 195 -20.19 -36.59 51.57
C PRO A 195 -18.93 -36.68 50.68
N GLU A 196 -17.86 -37.30 51.17
CA GLU A 196 -16.64 -37.53 50.37
C GLU A 196 -16.88 -38.39 49.13
N ASP A 197 -17.60 -39.51 49.30
CA ASP A 197 -17.88 -40.48 48.23
C ASP A 197 -18.89 -39.91 47.23
N ALA A 198 -19.89 -39.18 47.70
CA ALA A 198 -20.86 -38.49 46.85
C ALA A 198 -20.19 -37.42 45.97
N GLY A 199 -19.21 -36.70 46.52
CA GLY A 199 -18.39 -35.75 45.77
C GLY A 199 -17.53 -36.41 44.71
N ALA A 200 -16.88 -37.54 45.05
CA ALA A 200 -16.07 -38.31 44.12
C ALA A 200 -16.91 -38.90 42.96
N LEU A 201 -18.07 -39.48 43.27
CA LEU A 201 -18.98 -40.05 42.27
C LEU A 201 -19.53 -38.99 41.32
N ALA A 202 -19.96 -37.83 41.84
CA ALA A 202 -20.40 -36.71 41.01
C ALA A 202 -19.24 -36.17 40.15
N GLY A 203 -18.03 -36.08 40.71
CA GLY A 203 -16.83 -35.64 40.01
C GLY A 203 -16.46 -36.56 38.82
N LEU A 204 -16.54 -37.87 39.01
CA LEU A 204 -16.31 -38.86 37.94
C LEU A 204 -17.35 -38.69 36.82
N GLN A 205 -18.64 -38.59 37.18
CA GLN A 205 -19.70 -38.37 36.19
C GLN A 205 -19.51 -37.06 35.41
N PHE A 206 -19.09 -35.99 36.07
CA PHE A 206 -18.84 -34.70 35.40
C PHE A 206 -17.66 -34.73 34.45
N SER A 207 -16.64 -35.52 34.75
CA SER A 207 -15.49 -35.75 33.88
C SER A 207 -15.86 -36.59 32.65
N ASP A 208 -16.66 -37.65 32.84
CA ASP A 208 -17.16 -38.49 31.75
C ASP A 208 -17.99 -37.64 30.76
N GLU A 209 -18.98 -36.89 31.25
CA GLU A 209 -19.85 -36.03 30.41
C GLU A 209 -19.05 -34.98 29.63
N ARG A 210 -17.97 -34.43 30.21
CA ARG A 210 -17.11 -33.45 29.51
C ARG A 210 -16.35 -34.08 28.35
N SER A 211 -15.94 -35.35 28.48
CA SER A 211 -15.20 -36.05 27.42
C SER A 211 -16.07 -36.41 26.20
N GLU A 212 -17.39 -36.50 26.39
CA GLU A 212 -18.36 -36.81 25.34
C GLU A 212 -18.84 -35.55 24.58
N GLU A 213 -18.79 -34.37 25.21
CA GLU A 213 -19.31 -33.11 24.66
C GLU A 213 -18.29 -32.31 23.82
N GLU A 214 -17.06 -32.82 23.68
CA GLU A 214 -15.99 -32.22 22.89
C GLU A 214 -15.90 -32.87 21.49
N PRO A 215 -16.50 -32.28 20.43
CA PRO A 215 -16.34 -32.79 19.08
C PRO A 215 -14.95 -32.47 18.57
N ARG A 216 -14.28 -33.51 18.07
CA ARG A 216 -13.09 -33.43 17.21
C ARG A 216 -13.42 -32.69 15.91
#